data_AF-A0A952S610-F1
#
_entry.id   AF-A0A952S610-F1
#
_cell.length_a   1.000
_cell.length_b   1.000
_cell.length_c   1.000
_cell.angle_alpha   90.00
_cell.angle_beta   90.00
_cell.angle_gamma   90.00
#
_symmetry.space_group_name_H-M   'P 1'
#
loop_
_entity.id
_entity.type
_entity.pdbx_description
1 polymer ?
#
loop_
_entity_poly.entity_id
_entity_poly.type
_entity_poly.pdbx_seq_one_letter_code
_entity_poly.pdbx_strand_id
1 'polypeptide(L)'
;MPLLIRMPSYQIGITEINTQVRRLGYVSAILSILGNRTLSETLLYDRIQKWSEVHQEDLSAYINPQGLIKSTRMKSGVRNYTEFSVSLGLVAKVAGAYRVTRFGKVVLPFIAARRTPNPFKLSVAEKLTYFYWLVAKDTDRLFTVLNLLKAKPDTKLSTLQESFQDHYLRFLDARISAERERVAQEILAVRNTVSRTWSSPKRYAESIVPPRLNWLVDIGLVEITTTGQKRTNLTDAGNKMLRRLSDRNGFRYPDARWMNEGFFSTMGTILARVVGKKWSDLSKAEMDGHLLQETQEAFDLLRTSSAPKVSLQPALIYIALKLASKNKIWVDTYSLRKELEERANDSNFTYDVRFSYRENESYLIVRPA
;
A
#
# COMPACT_ATOMS: atom_id res chain seq x y z
N MET A 1 3.99 3.21 27.04
CA MET A 1 4.12 3.32 25.56
C MET A 1 2.83 2.78 24.96
N PRO A 2 2.15 3.50 24.06
CA PRO A 2 0.91 3.02 23.46
C PRO A 2 1.16 1.73 22.67
N LEU A 3 0.25 0.76 22.79
CA LEU A 3 0.37 -0.53 22.11
C LEU A 3 0.10 -0.33 20.63
N LEU A 4 1.06 -0.66 19.75
CA LEU A 4 0.90 -0.62 18.29
C LEU A 4 0.78 -2.05 17.75
N ILE A 5 0.01 -2.23 16.67
CA ILE A 5 0.01 -3.50 15.95
C ILE A 5 1.42 -3.69 15.37
N ARG A 6 2.07 -4.79 15.76
CA ARG A 6 3.38 -5.12 15.20
C ARG A 6 3.19 -5.42 13.73
N MET A 7 3.85 -4.64 12.87
CA MET A 7 4.15 -5.13 11.53
C MET A 7 5.03 -6.39 11.69
N PRO A 8 4.88 -7.39 10.80
CA PRO A 8 5.63 -8.64 10.90
C PRO A 8 7.16 -8.39 10.98
N SER A 9 7.92 -9.42 11.35
CA SER A 9 9.40 -9.47 11.31
C SER A 9 9.96 -8.74 10.08
N TYR A 10 11.17 -8.17 10.18
CA TYR A 10 11.76 -7.38 9.11
C TYR A 10 11.59 -8.08 7.76
N GLN A 11 10.92 -7.38 6.83
CA GLN A 11 10.73 -7.88 5.49
C GLN A 11 11.73 -7.17 4.59
N ILE A 12 12.53 -7.95 3.84
CA ILE A 12 13.60 -7.50 2.92
C ILE A 12 13.06 -6.60 1.79
N GLY A 13 11.74 -6.43 1.72
CA GLY A 13 11.01 -5.78 0.64
C GLY A 13 10.35 -6.81 -0.25
N ILE A 14 9.57 -6.35 -1.22
CA ILE A 14 8.99 -7.21 -2.23
C ILE A 14 10.13 -7.58 -3.21
N THR A 15 10.57 -8.84 -3.13
CA THR A 15 11.73 -9.39 -3.87
C THR A 15 11.34 -10.10 -5.15
N GLU A 16 10.12 -10.60 -5.24
CA GLU A 16 9.58 -11.42 -6.34
C GLU A 16 9.22 -10.61 -7.60
N ILE A 17 9.83 -9.44 -7.77
CA ILE A 17 9.41 -8.49 -8.79
C ILE A 17 10.26 -8.67 -10.03
N ASN A 18 9.68 -9.38 -10.99
CA ASN A 18 10.13 -9.25 -12.35
C ASN A 18 9.92 -7.81 -12.82
N THR A 19 10.83 -7.30 -13.65
CA THR A 19 10.84 -5.99 -14.34
C THR A 19 9.50 -5.52 -14.95
N GLN A 20 8.48 -6.37 -15.00
CA GLN A 20 7.19 -6.21 -15.66
C GLN A 20 6.08 -5.63 -14.77
N VAL A 21 6.15 -5.72 -13.44
CA VAL A 21 5.08 -5.24 -12.55
C VAL A 21 5.15 -3.73 -12.35
N ARG A 22 4.68 -2.94 -13.33
CA ARG A 22 4.84 -1.47 -13.33
C ARG A 22 3.55 -0.70 -13.03
N ARG A 23 2.39 -1.35 -13.02
CA ARG A 23 1.09 -0.65 -12.97
C ARG A 23 0.19 -1.20 -11.88
N LEU A 24 -0.08 -0.40 -10.85
CA LEU A 24 -0.94 -0.77 -9.73
C LEU A 24 -2.41 -0.96 -10.16
N GLY A 25 -2.83 -0.39 -11.29
CA GLY A 25 -4.18 -0.61 -11.85
C GLY A 25 -4.52 -2.08 -12.09
N TYR A 26 -3.53 -2.93 -12.41
CA TYR A 26 -3.75 -4.37 -12.53
C TYR A 26 -4.06 -5.05 -11.19
N VAL A 27 -3.56 -4.54 -10.07
CA VAL A 27 -3.93 -5.04 -8.75
C VAL A 27 -5.42 -4.84 -8.53
N SER A 28 -5.96 -3.67 -8.88
CA SER A 28 -7.39 -3.42 -8.78
C SER A 28 -8.21 -4.32 -9.73
N ALA A 29 -7.71 -4.56 -10.94
CA ALA A 29 -8.35 -5.46 -11.89
C ALA A 29 -8.41 -6.90 -11.34
N ILE A 30 -7.30 -7.40 -10.79
CA ILE A 30 -7.23 -8.73 -10.16
C ILE A 30 -8.24 -8.83 -9.02
N LEU A 31 -8.27 -7.84 -8.13
CA LEU A 31 -9.22 -7.81 -7.02
C LEU A 31 -10.67 -7.81 -7.53
N SER A 32 -10.98 -7.03 -8.56
CA SER A 32 -12.33 -6.97 -9.15
C SER A 32 -12.75 -8.28 -9.83
N ILE A 33 -11.83 -8.92 -10.57
CA ILE A 33 -12.07 -10.20 -11.25
C ILE A 33 -12.35 -11.31 -10.23
N LEU A 34 -11.61 -11.33 -9.13
CA LEU A 34 -11.83 -12.28 -8.04
C LEU A 34 -13.12 -11.95 -7.28
N GLY A 35 -13.33 -10.68 -6.91
CA GLY A 35 -14.46 -10.25 -6.08
C GLY A 35 -14.55 -11.08 -4.79
N ASN A 36 -15.71 -11.71 -4.56
CA ASN A 36 -15.92 -12.66 -3.46
C ASN A 36 -15.69 -14.13 -3.86
N ARG A 37 -15.19 -14.40 -5.07
CA ARG A 37 -15.02 -15.74 -5.62
C ARG A 37 -13.59 -16.25 -5.37
N THR A 38 -13.47 -17.57 -5.40
CA THR A 38 -12.18 -18.26 -5.50
C THR A 38 -12.05 -18.78 -6.93
N LEU A 39 -10.96 -18.46 -7.62
CA LEU A 39 -10.72 -18.89 -9.00
C LEU A 39 -9.45 -19.73 -9.08
N SER A 40 -9.47 -20.80 -9.89
CA SER A 40 -8.25 -21.52 -10.26
C SER A 40 -7.25 -20.61 -10.96
N GLU A 41 -5.96 -20.90 -10.86
CA GLU A 41 -4.89 -20.16 -11.56
C GLU A 41 -5.18 -19.92 -13.05
N THR A 42 -5.53 -20.97 -13.80
CA THR A 42 -5.81 -20.89 -15.23
C THR A 42 -6.92 -19.88 -15.55
N LEU A 43 -8.08 -20.02 -14.90
CA LEU A 43 -9.24 -19.14 -15.11
C LEU A 43 -8.96 -17.69 -14.70
N LEU A 44 -8.26 -17.47 -13.59
CA LEU A 44 -7.86 -16.12 -13.19
C LEU A 44 -6.95 -15.52 -14.26
N TYR A 45 -5.97 -16.29 -14.75
CA TYR A 45 -5.00 -15.78 -15.69
C TYR A 45 -5.63 -15.39 -17.03
N ASP A 46 -6.55 -16.21 -17.53
CA ASP A 46 -7.31 -15.92 -18.76
C ASP A 46 -8.12 -14.63 -18.62
N ARG A 47 -8.77 -14.43 -17.47
CA ARG A 47 -9.58 -13.22 -17.23
C ARG A 47 -8.73 -11.96 -17.13
N ILE A 48 -7.56 -12.04 -16.48
CA ILE A 48 -6.64 -10.88 -16.38
C ILE A 48 -6.09 -10.54 -17.77
N GLN A 49 -5.73 -11.54 -18.57
CA GLN A 49 -5.22 -11.32 -19.91
C GLN A 49 -6.28 -10.65 -20.79
N LYS A 50 -7.51 -11.20 -20.83
CA LYS A 50 -8.62 -10.61 -21.57
C LYS A 50 -8.92 -9.18 -21.10
N TRP A 51 -8.88 -8.95 -19.79
CA TRP A 51 -9.04 -7.60 -19.22
C TRP A 51 -7.94 -6.65 -19.70
N SER A 52 -6.69 -7.10 -19.76
CA SER A 52 -5.55 -6.30 -20.23
C SER A 52 -5.67 -5.95 -21.71
N GLU A 53 -6.16 -6.86 -22.54
CA GLU A 53 -6.39 -6.65 -23.97
C GLU A 53 -7.46 -5.56 -24.18
N VAL A 54 -8.56 -5.61 -23.43
CA VAL A 54 -9.64 -4.61 -23.48
C VAL A 54 -9.15 -3.21 -23.09
N HIS A 55 -8.25 -3.09 -22.13
CA HIS A 55 -7.77 -1.80 -21.60
C HIS A 55 -6.37 -1.41 -22.11
N GLN A 56 -5.94 -1.97 -23.24
CA GLN A 56 -4.64 -1.65 -23.83
C GLN A 56 -4.55 -0.18 -24.25
N GLU A 57 -5.63 0.36 -24.83
CA GLU A 57 -5.69 1.77 -25.24
C GLU A 57 -5.65 2.71 -24.03
N ASP A 58 -6.35 2.36 -22.94
CA ASP A 58 -6.29 3.10 -21.68
C ASP A 58 -4.87 3.20 -21.14
N LEU A 59 -4.11 2.09 -21.15
CA LEU A 59 -2.70 2.11 -20.73
C LEU A 59 -1.84 2.94 -21.69
N SER A 60 -2.12 2.86 -22.98
CA SER A 60 -1.38 3.58 -24.02
C SER A 60 -1.55 5.10 -23.88
N ALA A 61 -2.75 5.54 -23.50
CA ALA A 61 -3.08 6.94 -23.21
C ALA A 61 -2.67 7.39 -21.79
N TYR A 62 -2.11 6.50 -20.96
CA TYR A 62 -1.67 6.82 -19.62
C TYR A 62 -0.27 7.45 -19.60
N ILE A 63 0.07 8.11 -18.48
CA ILE A 63 1.32 8.91 -18.31
C ILE A 63 2.57 8.12 -18.74
N ASN A 64 2.58 6.81 -18.47
CA ASN A 64 3.60 5.91 -18.98
C ASN A 64 2.95 4.58 -19.43
N PRO A 65 3.07 4.18 -20.71
CA PRO A 65 2.41 2.99 -21.23
C PRO A 65 3.15 1.67 -20.91
N GLN A 66 4.25 1.73 -20.16
CA GLN A 66 4.98 0.53 -19.75
C GLN A 66 4.17 -0.34 -18.77
N GLY A 67 4.46 -1.65 -18.76
CA GLY A 67 3.80 -2.62 -17.88
C GLY A 67 2.59 -3.32 -18.49
N LEU A 68 2.37 -3.20 -19.81
CA LEU A 68 1.31 -3.93 -20.52
C LEU A 68 1.49 -5.44 -20.34
N ILE A 69 0.44 -6.13 -19.92
CA ILE A 69 0.39 -7.59 -19.93
C ILE A 69 0.08 -8.02 -21.37
N LYS A 70 1.09 -8.54 -22.06
CA LYS A 70 0.92 -9.11 -23.40
C LYS A 70 0.45 -10.56 -23.33
N SER A 71 -0.39 -10.96 -24.28
CA SER A 71 -0.69 -12.37 -24.54
C SER A 71 0.61 -13.10 -24.87
N THR A 72 0.98 -14.06 -24.01
CA THR A 72 2.18 -14.88 -24.18
C THR A 72 1.86 -16.30 -23.76
N ARG A 73 2.47 -17.30 -24.42
CA ARG A 73 2.26 -18.72 -24.09
C ARG A 73 2.53 -19.03 -22.62
N MET A 74 3.52 -18.37 -22.01
CA MET A 74 3.90 -18.57 -20.61
C MET A 74 3.10 -17.70 -19.61
N LYS A 75 2.26 -16.76 -20.09
CA LYS A 75 1.47 -15.83 -19.27
C LYS A 75 2.27 -15.13 -18.15
N SER A 76 3.55 -14.85 -18.41
CA SER A 76 4.49 -14.40 -17.37
C SER A 76 4.07 -13.08 -16.73
N GLY A 77 3.54 -12.15 -17.53
CA GLY A 77 3.04 -10.86 -17.02
C GLY A 77 1.89 -11.03 -16.03
N VAL A 78 0.91 -11.89 -16.37
CA VAL A 78 -0.24 -12.19 -15.52
C VAL A 78 0.19 -12.82 -14.20
N ARG A 79 1.07 -13.82 -14.28
CA ARG A 79 1.67 -14.46 -13.10
C ARG A 79 2.36 -13.42 -12.21
N ASN A 80 3.23 -12.58 -12.78
CA ASN A 80 3.98 -11.57 -12.04
C ASN A 80 3.05 -10.59 -11.28
N TYR A 81 1.98 -10.12 -11.90
CA TYR A 81 1.01 -9.24 -11.23
C TYR A 81 0.16 -9.95 -10.17
N THR A 82 -0.14 -11.24 -10.39
CA THR A 82 -0.87 -12.05 -9.42
C THR A 82 -0.02 -12.32 -8.19
N GLU A 83 1.23 -12.76 -8.37
CA GLU A 83 2.17 -12.97 -7.26
C GLU A 83 2.47 -11.65 -6.54
N PHE A 84 2.64 -10.53 -7.25
CA PHE A 84 2.77 -9.22 -6.61
C PHE A 84 1.56 -8.86 -5.73
N SER A 85 0.34 -9.16 -6.19
CA SER A 85 -0.88 -8.94 -5.40
C SER A 85 -0.94 -9.84 -4.16
N VAL A 86 -0.33 -11.03 -4.23
CA VAL A 86 -0.10 -11.92 -3.08
C VAL A 86 0.95 -11.35 -2.13
N SER A 87 2.09 -10.85 -2.62
CA SER A 87 3.15 -10.25 -1.79
C SER A 87 2.67 -8.98 -1.05
N LEU A 88 1.72 -8.23 -1.64
CA LEU A 88 1.02 -7.13 -0.96
C LEU A 88 0.06 -7.59 0.15
N GLY A 89 -0.30 -8.88 0.18
CA GLY A 89 -1.27 -9.45 1.12
C GLY A 89 -2.73 -9.18 0.77
N LEU A 90 -3.02 -8.71 -0.45
CA LEU A 90 -4.38 -8.40 -0.92
C LEU A 90 -5.07 -9.62 -1.55
N VAL A 91 -4.28 -10.56 -2.07
CA VAL A 91 -4.72 -11.84 -2.61
C VAL A 91 -4.03 -12.97 -1.86
N ALA A 92 -4.70 -14.11 -1.69
CA ALA A 92 -4.12 -15.34 -1.15
C ALA A 92 -4.16 -16.44 -2.20
N LYS A 93 -3.07 -17.23 -2.27
CA LYS A 93 -2.98 -18.46 -3.05
C LYS A 93 -3.13 -19.66 -2.11
N VAL A 94 -4.11 -20.52 -2.34
CA VAL A 94 -4.37 -21.74 -1.56
C VAL A 94 -4.64 -22.88 -2.53
N ALA A 95 -3.83 -23.94 -2.49
CA ALA A 95 -3.97 -25.13 -3.34
C ALA A 95 -4.16 -24.82 -4.84
N GLY A 96 -3.37 -23.87 -5.39
CA GLY A 96 -3.44 -23.49 -6.81
C GLY A 96 -4.65 -22.61 -7.19
N ALA A 97 -5.47 -22.21 -6.22
CA ALA A 97 -6.56 -21.26 -6.40
C ALA A 97 -6.25 -19.93 -5.70
N TYR A 98 -6.84 -18.86 -6.23
CA TYR A 98 -6.65 -17.49 -5.75
C TYR A 98 -7.96 -16.94 -5.22
N ARG A 99 -7.88 -16.16 -4.14
CA ARG A 99 -9.01 -15.45 -3.53
C ARG A 99 -8.57 -14.12 -2.93
N VAL A 100 -9.51 -13.17 -2.83
CA VAL A 100 -9.27 -11.89 -2.16
C VAL A 100 -9.12 -12.12 -0.64
N THR A 101 -8.12 -11.51 -0.01
CA THR A 101 -7.94 -11.56 1.45
C THR A 101 -8.89 -10.59 2.15
N ARG A 102 -8.97 -10.64 3.49
CA ARG A 102 -9.70 -9.62 4.26
C ARG A 102 -9.21 -8.19 3.99
N PHE A 103 -7.91 -8.00 3.73
CA PHE A 103 -7.36 -6.69 3.37
C PHE A 103 -7.67 -6.29 1.93
N GLY A 104 -7.70 -7.23 0.99
CA GLY A 104 -8.17 -6.97 -0.37
C GLY A 104 -9.67 -6.63 -0.43
N LYS A 105 -10.49 -7.24 0.44
CA LYS A 105 -11.93 -6.94 0.50
C LYS A 105 -12.21 -5.49 0.85
N VAL A 106 -11.38 -4.89 1.71
CA VAL A 106 -11.51 -3.50 2.15
C VAL A 106 -11.53 -2.52 0.97
N VAL A 107 -10.77 -2.78 -0.11
CA VAL A 107 -10.68 -1.85 -1.24
C VAL A 107 -11.74 -2.08 -2.33
N LEU A 108 -12.40 -3.25 -2.36
CA LEU A 108 -13.38 -3.61 -3.40
C LEU A 108 -14.52 -2.59 -3.56
N PRO A 109 -15.18 -2.09 -2.50
CA PRO A 109 -16.25 -1.10 -2.65
C PRO A 109 -15.79 0.19 -3.32
N PHE A 110 -14.53 0.58 -3.11
CA PHE A 110 -13.96 1.78 -3.71
C PHE A 110 -13.56 1.59 -5.16
N ILE A 111 -13.12 0.38 -5.54
CA ILE A 111 -12.87 0.02 -6.93
C ILE A 111 -14.19 -0.02 -7.72
N ALA A 112 -15.25 -0.59 -7.14
CA ALA A 112 -16.58 -0.65 -7.76
C ALA A 112 -17.22 0.74 -7.93
N ALA A 113 -16.98 1.67 -6.99
CA ALA A 113 -17.53 3.03 -7.02
C ALA A 113 -16.74 4.02 -7.89
N ARG A 114 -15.75 3.55 -8.67
CA ARG A 114 -14.94 4.42 -9.53
C ARG A 114 -15.80 5.13 -10.57
N ARG A 115 -15.40 6.37 -10.85
CA ARG A 115 -15.96 7.19 -11.93
C ARG A 115 -14.96 7.46 -13.05
N THR A 116 -13.70 7.04 -12.89
CA THR A 116 -12.66 7.26 -13.88
C THR A 116 -12.80 6.23 -15.01
N PRO A 117 -12.86 6.66 -16.29
CA PRO A 117 -12.97 5.72 -17.40
C PRO A 117 -11.71 4.87 -17.54
N ASN A 118 -10.53 5.47 -17.30
CA ASN A 118 -9.25 4.77 -17.40
C ASN A 118 -8.92 4.07 -16.07
N PRO A 119 -8.80 2.72 -16.05
CA PRO A 119 -8.58 1.95 -14.83
C PRO A 119 -7.19 2.11 -14.21
N PHE A 120 -6.22 2.66 -14.95
CA PHE A 120 -4.88 2.96 -14.43
C PHE A 120 -4.83 4.27 -13.65
N LYS A 121 -5.85 5.14 -13.82
CA LYS A 121 -6.05 6.32 -12.97
C LYS A 121 -6.72 5.90 -11.66
N LEU A 122 -5.88 5.58 -10.66
CA LEU A 122 -6.31 5.17 -9.33
C LEU A 122 -7.12 6.25 -8.61
N SER A 123 -8.18 5.83 -7.92
CA SER A 123 -8.93 6.67 -6.97
C SER A 123 -8.09 6.98 -5.72
N VAL A 124 -8.53 7.95 -4.90
CA VAL A 124 -7.85 8.29 -3.63
C VAL A 124 -7.76 7.08 -2.70
N ALA A 125 -8.84 6.30 -2.59
CA ALA A 125 -8.88 5.10 -1.74
C ALA A 125 -7.85 4.05 -2.19
N GLU A 126 -7.72 3.84 -3.49
CA GLU A 126 -6.75 2.90 -4.05
C GLU A 126 -5.33 3.38 -3.85
N LYS A 127 -5.05 4.67 -4.09
CA LYS A 127 -3.74 5.24 -3.84
C LYS A 127 -3.33 5.10 -2.38
N LEU A 128 -4.24 5.40 -1.44
CA LEU A 128 -4.00 5.22 -0.02
C LEU A 128 -3.75 3.75 0.32
N THR A 129 -4.57 2.84 -0.19
CA THR A 129 -4.46 1.40 0.07
C THR A 129 -3.14 0.85 -0.46
N TYR A 130 -2.83 1.09 -1.74
CA TYR A 130 -1.63 0.53 -2.35
C TYR A 130 -0.37 1.17 -1.79
N PHE A 131 -0.38 2.46 -1.51
CA PHE A 131 0.74 3.09 -0.85
C PHE A 131 0.92 2.56 0.58
N TYR A 132 -0.16 2.32 1.34
CA TYR A 132 -0.08 1.73 2.68
C TYR A 132 0.65 0.38 2.64
N TRP A 133 0.27 -0.50 1.71
CA TRP A 133 0.90 -1.82 1.59
C TRP A 133 2.29 -1.77 1.00
N LEU A 134 2.57 -0.88 0.04
CA LEU A 134 3.93 -0.66 -0.46
C LEU A 134 4.86 -0.16 0.63
N VAL A 135 4.40 0.76 1.48
CA VAL A 135 5.16 1.16 2.67
C VAL A 135 5.29 -0.03 3.62
N ALA A 136 4.22 -0.75 3.95
CA ALA A 136 4.31 -1.86 4.90
C ALA A 136 5.22 -3.02 4.45
N LYS A 137 5.33 -3.25 3.13
CA LYS A 137 5.96 -4.45 2.55
C LYS A 137 7.25 -4.17 1.79
N ASP A 138 7.52 -2.93 1.41
CA ASP A 138 8.64 -2.56 0.53
C ASP A 138 9.36 -1.28 0.97
N THR A 139 9.28 -0.90 2.25
CA THR A 139 9.83 0.36 2.79
C THR A 139 11.22 0.66 2.26
N ASP A 140 12.18 -0.24 2.49
CA ASP A 140 13.59 0.09 2.34
C ASP A 140 13.93 0.44 0.88
N ARG A 141 13.47 -0.36 -0.07
CA ARG A 141 13.73 -0.14 -1.51
C ARG A 141 12.90 1.02 -2.05
N LEU A 142 11.63 1.13 -1.66
CA LEU A 142 10.74 2.21 -2.10
C LEU A 142 11.27 3.58 -1.63
N PHE A 143 11.65 3.69 -0.36
CA PHE A 143 12.18 4.94 0.20
C PHE A 143 13.61 5.21 -0.24
N THR A 144 14.41 4.20 -0.57
CA THR A 144 15.69 4.45 -1.26
C THR A 144 15.47 5.16 -2.59
N VAL A 145 14.50 4.74 -3.41
CA VAL A 145 14.17 5.41 -4.68
C VAL A 145 13.69 6.84 -4.45
N LEU A 146 12.82 7.07 -3.47
CA LEU A 146 12.33 8.42 -3.13
C LEU A 146 13.44 9.36 -2.65
N ASN A 147 14.31 8.89 -1.74
CA ASN A 147 15.44 9.69 -1.25
C ASN A 147 16.47 9.94 -2.35
N LEU A 148 16.68 8.98 -3.26
CA LEU A 148 17.57 9.16 -4.40
C LEU A 148 17.05 10.24 -5.35
N LEU A 149 15.74 10.26 -5.65
CA LEU A 149 15.11 11.32 -6.44
C LEU A 149 15.19 12.68 -5.75
N LYS A 150 15.05 12.73 -4.43
CA LYS A 150 15.22 13.96 -3.65
C LYS A 150 16.65 14.49 -3.76
N ALA A 151 17.65 13.60 -3.72
CA ALA A 151 19.07 13.97 -3.80
C ALA A 151 19.52 14.30 -5.23
N LYS A 152 18.86 13.72 -6.24
CA LYS A 152 19.16 13.91 -7.66
C LYS A 152 17.88 14.27 -8.43
N PRO A 153 17.37 15.50 -8.28
CA PRO A 153 16.24 15.95 -9.08
C PRO A 153 16.60 15.96 -10.57
N ASP A 154 15.56 15.90 -11.40
CA ASP A 154 15.57 15.98 -12.85
C ASP A 154 16.52 14.98 -13.54
N THR A 155 16.43 13.72 -13.10
CA THR A 155 17.40 12.70 -13.48
C THR A 155 16.81 11.63 -14.41
N LYS A 156 17.69 11.03 -15.21
CA LYS A 156 17.34 9.93 -16.11
C LYS A 156 17.22 8.61 -15.33
N LEU A 157 16.41 7.69 -15.86
CA LEU A 157 16.28 6.35 -15.28
C LEU A 157 17.63 5.63 -15.17
N SER A 158 18.48 5.72 -16.19
CA SER A 158 19.81 5.10 -16.18
C SER A 158 20.68 5.59 -15.02
N THR A 159 20.67 6.90 -14.76
CA THR A 159 21.42 7.50 -13.66
C THR A 159 20.90 7.05 -12.29
N LEU A 160 19.58 6.90 -12.13
CA LEU A 160 18.99 6.32 -10.92
C LEU A 160 19.44 4.88 -10.71
N GLN A 161 19.43 4.07 -11.76
CA GLN A 161 19.83 2.67 -11.70
C GLN A 161 21.31 2.51 -11.35
N GLU A 162 22.18 3.32 -11.95
CA GLU A 162 23.61 3.34 -11.68
C GLU A 162 23.93 3.76 -10.25
N SER A 163 23.15 4.69 -9.69
CA SER A 163 23.37 5.19 -8.32
C SER A 163 22.66 4.37 -7.24
N PHE A 164 21.82 3.40 -7.60
CA PHE A 164 20.87 2.79 -6.67
C PHE A 164 21.57 1.98 -5.59
N GLN A 165 22.51 1.10 -5.94
CA GLN A 165 23.14 0.20 -4.97
C GLN A 165 23.88 0.98 -3.87
N ASP A 166 24.70 1.96 -4.24
CA ASP A 166 25.45 2.77 -3.28
C ASP A 166 24.53 3.58 -2.37
N HIS A 167 23.44 4.11 -2.92
CA HIS A 167 22.44 4.82 -2.12
C HIS A 167 21.68 3.86 -1.20
N TYR A 168 21.39 2.64 -1.66
CA TYR A 168 20.71 1.63 -0.88
C TYR A 168 21.58 1.11 0.27
N LEU A 169 22.87 0.87 0.04
CA LEU A 169 23.80 0.46 1.10
C LEU A 169 23.88 1.51 2.20
N ARG A 170 24.00 2.80 1.84
CA ARG A 170 23.98 3.90 2.82
C ARG A 170 22.65 4.02 3.55
N PHE A 171 21.52 3.78 2.85
CA PHE A 171 20.21 3.73 3.48
C PHE A 171 20.13 2.59 4.52
N LEU A 172 20.62 1.39 4.18
CA LEU A 172 20.65 0.25 5.09
C LEU A 172 21.57 0.52 6.30
N ASP A 173 22.71 1.18 6.09
CA ASP A 173 23.60 1.62 7.20
C ASP A 173 22.87 2.59 8.15
N ALA A 174 22.16 3.57 7.60
CA ALA A 174 21.32 4.48 8.39
C ALA A 174 20.19 3.75 9.14
N ARG A 175 19.60 2.70 8.55
CA ARG A 175 18.59 1.86 9.21
C ARG A 175 19.19 1.05 10.35
N ILE A 176 20.36 0.42 10.16
CA ILE A 176 21.06 -0.37 11.19
C ILE A 176 21.33 0.48 12.43
N SER A 177 21.81 1.72 12.26
CA SER A 177 22.09 2.62 13.38
C SER A 177 20.86 3.14 14.11
N ALA A 178 19.68 3.12 13.48
CA ALA A 178 18.45 3.68 14.03
C ALA A 178 17.49 2.63 14.61
N GLU A 179 17.73 1.35 14.37
CA GLU A 179 16.85 0.25 14.74
C GLU A 179 17.36 -0.52 15.96
N ARG A 180 16.45 -1.27 16.60
CA ARG A 180 16.81 -2.16 17.71
C ARG A 180 17.69 -3.31 17.22
N GLU A 181 18.57 -3.80 18.10
CA GLU A 181 19.59 -4.82 17.78
C GLU A 181 19.07 -5.98 16.92
N ARG A 182 17.95 -6.62 17.30
CA ARG A 182 17.38 -7.72 16.52
C ARG A 182 17.05 -7.33 15.07
N VAL A 183 16.39 -6.19 14.88
CA VAL A 183 16.01 -5.71 13.54
C VAL A 183 17.25 -5.25 12.78
N ALA A 184 18.20 -4.62 13.47
CA ALA A 184 19.49 -4.22 12.90
C ALA A 184 20.29 -5.42 12.36
N GLN A 185 20.28 -6.57 13.04
CA GLN A 185 20.90 -7.81 12.54
C GLN A 185 20.20 -8.34 11.27
N GLU A 186 18.87 -8.32 11.24
CA GLU A 186 18.09 -8.72 10.05
C GLU A 186 18.41 -7.79 8.85
N ILE A 187 18.56 -6.49 9.08
CA ILE A 187 18.98 -5.51 8.05
C ILE A 187 20.44 -5.72 7.63
N LEU A 188 21.35 -6.01 8.57
CA LEU A 188 22.76 -6.27 8.29
C LEU A 188 22.94 -7.48 7.37
N ALA A 189 22.13 -8.53 7.53
CA ALA A 189 22.12 -9.68 6.63
C ALA A 189 21.75 -9.28 5.19
N VAL A 190 20.74 -8.41 5.02
CA VAL A 190 20.37 -7.87 3.69
C VAL A 190 21.49 -7.02 3.12
N ARG A 191 22.06 -6.12 3.92
CA ARG A 191 23.18 -5.26 3.53
C ARG A 191 24.37 -6.08 3.03
N ASN A 192 24.73 -7.14 3.75
CA ASN A 192 25.82 -8.06 3.35
C ASN A 192 25.49 -8.82 2.07
N THR A 193 24.22 -9.19 1.86
CA THR A 193 23.78 -9.81 0.61
C THR A 193 23.94 -8.85 -0.56
N VAL A 194 23.49 -7.60 -0.41
CA VAL A 194 23.58 -6.56 -1.45
C VAL A 194 25.04 -6.23 -1.77
N SER A 195 25.92 -6.12 -0.78
CA SER A 195 27.32 -5.77 -1.01
C SER A 195 28.14 -6.91 -1.62
N ARG A 196 27.85 -8.17 -1.26
CA ARG A 196 28.66 -9.33 -1.69
C ARG A 196 28.10 -10.07 -2.89
N THR A 197 26.78 -10.09 -3.06
CA THR A 197 26.11 -10.96 -4.05
C THR A 197 25.71 -10.21 -5.32
N TRP A 198 25.55 -8.88 -5.25
CA TRP A 198 25.17 -8.10 -6.44
C TRP A 198 26.39 -7.82 -7.31
N SER A 199 26.84 -8.86 -8.05
CA SER A 199 27.97 -8.78 -8.98
C SER A 199 27.72 -7.89 -10.20
N SER A 200 26.45 -7.65 -10.55
CA SER A 200 26.03 -6.70 -11.59
C SER A 200 24.94 -5.76 -11.06
N PRO A 201 25.31 -4.71 -10.29
CA PRO A 201 24.37 -3.84 -9.59
C PRO A 201 23.30 -3.22 -10.50
N LYS A 202 23.70 -2.85 -11.72
CA LYS A 202 22.80 -2.29 -12.74
C LYS A 202 21.68 -3.24 -13.12
N ARG A 203 21.98 -4.54 -13.29
CA ARG A 203 20.98 -5.58 -13.60
C ARG A 203 19.97 -5.77 -12.46
N TYR A 204 20.44 -5.74 -11.21
CA TYR A 204 19.52 -5.76 -10.06
C TYR A 204 18.65 -4.50 -10.02
N ALA A 205 19.25 -3.32 -10.23
CA ALA A 205 18.54 -2.05 -10.25
C ALA A 205 17.46 -1.97 -11.36
N GLU A 206 17.64 -2.64 -12.51
CA GLU A 206 16.62 -2.79 -13.56
C GLU A 206 15.35 -3.52 -13.10
N SER A 207 15.49 -4.49 -12.21
CA SER A 207 14.33 -5.18 -11.61
C SER A 207 13.71 -4.42 -10.44
N ILE A 208 14.44 -3.48 -9.84
CA ILE A 208 14.03 -2.80 -8.61
C ILE A 208 13.47 -1.41 -8.87
N VAL A 209 14.25 -0.55 -9.54
CA VAL A 209 13.97 0.89 -9.70
C VAL A 209 12.77 1.14 -10.61
N PRO A 210 12.68 0.58 -11.83
CA PRO A 210 11.57 0.89 -12.74
C PRO A 210 10.18 0.53 -12.19
N PRO A 211 9.93 -0.66 -11.59
CA PRO A 211 8.64 -0.95 -10.95
C PRO A 211 8.25 0.09 -9.91
N ARG A 212 9.16 0.41 -8.98
CA ARG A 212 8.91 1.36 -7.87
C ARG A 212 8.63 2.77 -8.35
N LEU A 213 9.41 3.26 -9.31
CA LEU A 213 9.14 4.55 -9.95
C LEU A 213 7.74 4.58 -10.56
N ASN A 214 7.36 3.52 -11.26
CA ASN A 214 6.07 3.47 -11.92
C ASN A 214 4.90 3.33 -10.94
N TRP A 215 5.05 2.62 -9.83
CA TRP A 215 4.06 2.64 -8.76
C TRP A 215 3.94 4.03 -8.13
N LEU A 216 5.07 4.71 -7.89
CA LEU A 216 5.06 6.07 -7.35
C LEU A 216 4.42 7.09 -8.31
N VAL A 217 4.51 6.86 -9.63
CA VAL A 217 3.72 7.59 -10.65
C VAL A 217 2.23 7.30 -10.48
N ASP A 218 1.83 6.04 -10.33
CA ASP A 218 0.42 5.67 -10.12
C ASP A 218 -0.17 6.26 -8.82
N ILE A 219 0.64 6.33 -7.76
CA ILE A 219 0.27 7.03 -6.52
C ILE A 219 0.20 8.55 -6.74
N GLY A 220 1.06 9.10 -7.60
CA GLY A 220 1.16 10.54 -7.89
C GLY A 220 2.22 11.29 -7.09
N LEU A 221 3.21 10.56 -6.56
CA LEU A 221 4.36 11.12 -5.82
C LEU A 221 5.57 11.40 -6.71
N VAL A 222 5.60 10.76 -7.88
CA VAL A 222 6.65 10.90 -8.90
C VAL A 222 5.99 11.24 -10.22
N GLU A 223 6.68 12.02 -11.03
CA GLU A 223 6.32 12.29 -12.42
C GLU A 223 7.49 11.96 -13.34
N ILE A 224 7.14 11.62 -14.58
CA ILE A 224 8.10 11.37 -15.66
C ILE A 224 7.75 12.33 -16.79
N THR A 225 8.71 13.16 -17.20
CA THR A 225 8.52 14.08 -18.31
C THR A 225 8.26 13.30 -19.61
N THR A 226 7.24 13.71 -20.34
CA THR A 226 6.82 13.07 -21.60
C THR A 226 7.39 13.77 -22.83
N THR A 227 7.86 15.01 -22.69
CA THR A 227 8.48 15.81 -23.74
C THR A 227 10.01 15.75 -23.66
N GLY A 228 10.67 15.49 -24.79
CA GLY A 228 12.13 15.37 -24.88
C GLY A 228 12.68 14.11 -24.23
N GLN A 229 13.80 14.23 -23.51
CA GLN A 229 14.38 13.09 -22.78
C GLN A 229 13.54 12.80 -21.53
N LYS A 230 13.14 11.54 -21.33
CA LYS A 230 12.39 11.13 -20.13
C LYS A 230 13.20 11.38 -18.86
N ARG A 231 12.79 12.37 -18.07
CA ARG A 231 13.36 12.72 -16.78
C ARG A 231 12.36 12.43 -15.69
N THR A 232 12.86 12.06 -14.51
CA THR A 232 12.05 11.63 -13.38
C THR A 232 12.23 12.59 -12.22
N ASN A 233 11.12 13.04 -11.65
CA ASN A 233 11.09 14.02 -10.57
C ASN A 233 10.10 13.61 -9.47
N LEU A 234 10.37 14.07 -8.24
CA LEU A 234 9.33 14.10 -7.21
C LEU A 234 8.31 15.17 -7.57
N THR A 235 7.03 14.85 -7.46
CA THR A 235 5.98 15.87 -7.52
C THR A 235 5.99 16.70 -6.23
N ASP A 236 5.24 17.80 -6.21
CA ASP A 236 4.98 18.55 -4.96
C ASP A 236 4.41 17.66 -3.85
N ALA A 237 3.56 16.68 -4.21
CA ALA A 237 3.02 15.72 -3.27
C ALA A 237 4.13 14.80 -2.70
N GLY A 238 5.03 14.31 -3.56
CA GLY A 238 6.20 13.53 -3.14
C GLY A 238 7.12 14.31 -2.19
N ASN A 239 7.42 15.56 -2.53
CA ASN A 239 8.22 16.46 -1.70
C ASN A 239 7.54 16.78 -0.36
N LYS A 240 6.24 17.08 -0.36
CA LYS A 240 5.46 17.32 0.87
C LYS A 240 5.47 16.09 1.77
N MET A 241 5.28 14.89 1.22
CA MET A 241 5.30 13.65 1.98
C MET A 241 6.68 13.42 2.63
N LEU A 242 7.78 13.51 1.87
CA LEU A 242 9.11 13.29 2.44
C LEU A 242 9.42 14.27 3.58
N ARG A 243 8.96 15.53 3.49
CA ARG A 243 9.13 16.52 4.57
C ARG A 243 8.37 16.16 5.85
N ARG A 244 7.31 15.35 5.77
CA ARG A 244 6.53 14.88 6.93
C ARG A 244 7.13 13.67 7.62
N LEU A 245 8.13 13.04 7.02
CA LEU A 245 8.86 11.91 7.59
C LEU A 245 10.09 12.39 8.37
N SER A 246 10.40 11.68 9.45
CA SER A 246 11.59 11.91 10.25
C SER A 246 12.86 11.73 9.41
N ASP A 247 13.85 12.58 9.66
CA ASP A 247 15.19 12.44 9.10
C ASP A 247 16.03 11.55 10.01
N ARG A 248 16.69 10.55 9.42
CA ARG A 248 17.53 9.57 10.13
C ARG A 248 18.79 9.40 9.31
N ASN A 249 19.86 10.08 9.74
CA ASN A 249 21.17 10.08 9.08
C ASN A 249 21.10 10.48 7.59
N GLY A 250 20.32 11.51 7.27
CA GLY A 250 20.20 12.04 5.90
C GLY A 250 19.15 11.32 5.03
N PHE A 251 18.47 10.31 5.57
CA PHE A 251 17.41 9.58 4.89
C PHE A 251 16.07 9.77 5.58
N ARG A 252 15.00 9.85 4.77
CA ARG A 252 13.64 10.00 5.25
C ARG A 252 12.81 8.76 4.91
N TYR A 253 12.31 8.09 5.94
CA TYR A 253 11.48 6.90 5.81
C TYR A 253 10.54 6.77 7.01
N PRO A 254 9.41 6.07 6.87
CA PRO A 254 8.45 5.88 7.93
C PRO A 254 8.89 4.78 8.90
N ASP A 255 8.49 4.91 10.16
CA ASP A 255 8.57 3.85 11.14
C ASP A 255 7.18 3.25 11.43
N ALA A 256 7.15 2.24 12.30
CA ALA A 256 5.92 1.59 12.71
C ALA A 256 4.93 2.56 13.38
N ARG A 257 5.42 3.61 14.05
CA ARG A 257 4.56 4.61 14.69
C ARG A 257 3.86 5.45 13.62
N TRP A 258 4.61 5.97 12.65
CA TRP A 258 4.04 6.75 11.55
C TRP A 258 2.98 5.95 10.78
N MET A 259 3.20 4.65 10.57
CA MET A 259 2.21 3.78 9.91
C MET A 259 0.86 3.69 10.63
N ASN A 260 0.85 3.79 11.96
CA ASN A 260 -0.36 3.64 12.77
C ASN A 260 -0.99 4.98 13.18
N GLU A 261 -0.18 6.03 13.36
CA GLU A 261 -0.57 7.32 13.94
C GLU A 261 -0.49 8.50 12.96
N GLY A 262 0.05 8.31 11.75
CA GLY A 262 0.27 9.43 10.82
C GLY A 262 0.06 9.13 9.33
N PHE A 263 -0.10 7.87 8.93
CA PHE A 263 -0.20 7.50 7.53
C PHE A 263 -1.40 8.15 6.84
N PHE A 264 -2.61 7.92 7.34
CA PHE A 264 -3.85 8.35 6.69
C PHE A 264 -4.04 9.86 6.83
N SER A 265 -3.68 10.44 7.97
CA SER A 265 -3.72 11.90 8.14
C SER A 265 -2.75 12.62 7.21
N THR A 266 -1.53 12.11 7.07
CA THR A 266 -0.51 12.69 6.17
C THR A 266 -0.86 12.44 4.70
N MET A 267 -1.10 11.20 4.32
CA MET A 267 -1.28 10.84 2.91
C MET A 267 -2.64 11.23 2.37
N GLY A 268 -3.69 11.22 3.20
CA GLY A 268 -5.02 11.65 2.81
C GLY A 268 -5.03 13.09 2.30
N THR A 269 -4.45 14.00 3.09
CA THR A 269 -4.32 15.42 2.70
C THR A 269 -3.47 15.61 1.44
N ILE A 270 -2.36 14.88 1.33
CA ILE A 270 -1.42 15.00 0.20
C ILE A 270 -2.00 14.46 -1.10
N LEU A 271 -2.64 13.28 -1.07
CA LEU A 271 -3.09 12.58 -2.27
C LEU A 271 -4.47 13.01 -2.74
N ALA A 272 -5.36 13.38 -1.81
CA ALA A 272 -6.69 13.84 -2.17
C ALA A 272 -6.69 15.26 -2.75
N ARG A 273 -5.63 16.05 -2.50
CA ARG A 273 -5.49 17.45 -2.94
C ARG A 273 -6.69 18.33 -2.57
N VAL A 274 -7.35 18.01 -1.47
CA VAL A 274 -8.49 18.76 -0.94
C VAL A 274 -8.23 19.07 0.53
N VAL A 275 -8.70 20.23 0.96
CA VAL A 275 -8.78 20.56 2.39
C VAL A 275 -9.90 19.71 2.99
N GLY A 276 -9.55 18.91 3.99
CA GLY A 276 -10.50 18.08 4.73
C GLY A 276 -10.31 18.30 6.22
N LYS A 277 -11.22 17.80 7.04
CA LYS A 277 -11.16 17.93 8.50
C LYS A 277 -10.26 16.83 9.08
N LYS A 278 -9.47 17.14 10.12
CA LYS A 278 -8.87 16.07 10.92
C LYS A 278 -9.94 15.50 11.85
N TRP A 279 -9.82 14.22 12.18
CA TRP A 279 -10.68 13.55 13.16
C TRP A 279 -10.74 14.29 14.50
N SER A 280 -9.59 14.81 14.95
CA SER A 280 -9.47 15.60 16.19
C SER A 280 -10.25 16.90 16.20
N ASP A 281 -10.65 17.39 15.02
CA ASP A 281 -11.31 18.68 14.86
C ASP A 281 -12.84 18.53 14.79
N LEU A 282 -13.35 17.30 14.88
CA LEU A 282 -14.78 17.01 14.88
C LEU A 282 -15.37 17.14 16.28
N SER A 283 -16.64 17.52 16.35
CA SER A 283 -17.40 17.42 17.59
C SER A 283 -17.62 15.96 17.99
N LYS A 284 -17.80 15.70 19.29
CA LYS A 284 -18.09 14.35 19.80
C LYS A 284 -19.29 13.70 19.09
N ALA A 285 -20.35 14.47 18.82
CA ALA A 285 -21.54 13.98 18.12
C ALA A 285 -21.26 13.60 16.66
N GLU A 286 -20.45 14.39 15.93
CA GLU A 286 -20.02 14.03 14.57
C GLU A 286 -19.17 12.75 14.58
N MET A 287 -18.23 12.64 15.53
CA MET A 287 -17.40 11.44 15.69
C MET A 287 -18.27 10.21 15.96
N ASP A 288 -19.28 10.31 16.82
CA ASP A 288 -20.16 9.21 17.19
C ASP A 288 -21.00 8.72 16.01
N GLY A 289 -21.60 9.66 15.27
CA GLY A 289 -22.38 9.33 14.07
C GLY A 289 -21.54 8.61 13.02
N HIS A 290 -20.33 9.12 12.76
CA HIS A 290 -19.41 8.48 11.82
C HIS A 290 -18.90 7.13 12.32
N LEU A 291 -18.49 7.04 13.58
CA LEU A 291 -17.91 5.83 14.12
C LEU A 291 -18.93 4.68 14.11
N LEU A 292 -20.18 4.93 14.51
CA LEU A 292 -21.22 3.91 14.49
C LEU A 292 -21.52 3.43 13.08
N GLN A 293 -21.80 4.35 12.15
CA GLN A 293 -22.15 4.02 10.77
C GLN A 293 -21.02 3.23 10.08
N GLU A 294 -19.80 3.76 10.13
CA GLU A 294 -18.69 3.17 9.38
C GLU A 294 -18.19 1.86 10.01
N THR A 295 -18.36 1.69 11.32
CA THR A 295 -18.09 0.42 12.01
C THR A 295 -19.09 -0.66 11.59
N GLN A 296 -20.38 -0.31 11.48
CA GLN A 296 -21.40 -1.23 10.96
C GLN A 296 -21.07 -1.68 9.53
N GLU A 297 -20.78 -0.72 8.65
CA GLU A 297 -20.42 -1.03 7.27
C GLU A 297 -19.14 -1.88 7.17
N ALA A 298 -18.13 -1.60 8.00
CA ALA A 298 -16.90 -2.40 8.07
C ALA A 298 -17.19 -3.84 8.51
N PHE A 299 -18.03 -4.01 9.53
CA PHE A 299 -18.40 -5.31 10.07
C PHE A 299 -19.15 -6.13 9.02
N ASP A 300 -20.15 -5.55 8.37
CA ASP A 300 -20.93 -6.24 7.33
C ASP A 300 -20.08 -6.63 6.11
N LEU A 301 -19.15 -5.76 5.69
CA LEU A 301 -18.22 -6.07 4.59
C LEU A 301 -17.28 -7.24 4.91
N LEU A 302 -16.76 -7.28 6.15
CA LEU A 302 -15.70 -8.22 6.54
C LEU A 302 -16.23 -9.51 7.15
N ARG A 303 -17.51 -9.56 7.52
CA ARG A 303 -18.15 -10.75 8.07
C ARG A 303 -18.22 -11.85 7.01
N THR A 304 -17.48 -12.94 7.25
CA THR A 304 -17.45 -14.12 6.37
C THR A 304 -18.13 -15.35 6.95
N SER A 305 -18.62 -15.27 8.19
CA SER A 305 -19.25 -16.39 8.90
C SER A 305 -20.31 -15.86 9.85
N SER A 306 -21.09 -16.76 10.44
CA SER A 306 -22.02 -16.44 11.53
C SER A 306 -21.34 -16.01 12.83
N ALA A 307 -20.01 -16.16 12.94
CA ALA A 307 -19.29 -15.71 14.12
C ALA A 307 -19.48 -14.19 14.31
N PRO A 308 -19.79 -13.73 15.54
CA PRO A 308 -20.07 -12.32 15.82
C PRO A 308 -18.77 -11.50 15.90
N LYS A 309 -17.76 -11.81 15.09
CA LYS A 309 -16.47 -11.13 15.12
C LYS A 309 -15.84 -10.98 13.74
N VAL A 310 -15.17 -9.85 13.53
CA VAL A 310 -14.32 -9.58 12.36
C VAL A 310 -12.93 -9.13 12.81
N SER A 311 -11.95 -9.21 11.93
CA SER A 311 -10.59 -8.77 12.24
C SER A 311 -10.50 -7.25 12.36
N LEU A 312 -9.87 -6.77 13.42
CA LEU A 312 -9.86 -5.34 13.76
C LEU A 312 -9.10 -4.49 12.73
N GLN A 313 -7.89 -4.88 12.34
CA GLN A 313 -7.07 -4.03 11.47
C GLN A 313 -7.68 -3.76 10.08
N PRO A 314 -8.22 -4.77 9.34
CA PRO A 314 -8.96 -4.49 8.12
C PRO A 314 -10.16 -3.57 8.34
N ALA A 315 -10.88 -3.70 9.47
CA ALA A 315 -12.01 -2.83 9.78
C ALA A 315 -11.56 -1.38 9.98
N LEU A 316 -10.50 -1.15 10.77
CA LEU A 316 -9.93 0.19 10.98
C LEU A 316 -9.46 0.83 9.66
N ILE A 317 -8.80 0.06 8.80
CA ILE A 317 -8.37 0.55 7.47
C ILE A 317 -9.58 0.90 6.61
N TYR A 318 -10.64 0.07 6.60
CA TYR A 318 -11.86 0.38 5.87
C TYR A 318 -12.50 1.68 6.35
N ILE A 319 -12.69 1.84 7.65
CA ILE A 319 -13.26 3.05 8.26
C ILE A 319 -12.43 4.29 7.86
N ALA A 320 -11.10 4.22 8.00
CA ALA A 320 -10.21 5.31 7.60
C ALA A 320 -10.33 5.67 6.12
N LEU A 321 -10.37 4.68 5.22
CA LEU A 321 -10.52 4.90 3.78
C LEU A 321 -11.89 5.51 3.43
N LYS A 322 -12.93 5.09 4.14
CA LYS A 322 -14.30 5.52 3.92
C LYS A 322 -14.49 6.98 4.31
N LEU A 323 -14.04 7.35 5.51
CA LEU A 323 -13.99 8.73 6.01
C LEU A 323 -13.14 9.63 5.10
N ALA A 324 -11.96 9.14 4.68
CA ALA A 324 -11.08 9.87 3.77
C ALA A 324 -11.72 10.12 2.39
N SER A 325 -12.37 9.09 1.84
CA SER A 325 -12.85 9.14 0.45
C SER A 325 -14.18 9.87 0.32
N LYS A 326 -15.14 9.60 1.20
CA LYS A 326 -16.48 10.19 1.17
C LYS A 326 -16.56 11.51 1.91
N ASN A 327 -16.05 11.57 3.14
CA ASN A 327 -16.27 12.71 4.04
C ASN A 327 -15.11 13.70 4.07
N LYS A 328 -13.98 13.36 3.43
CA LYS A 328 -12.72 14.13 3.53
C LYS A 328 -12.28 14.32 4.98
N ILE A 329 -12.51 13.31 5.79
CA ILE A 329 -12.11 13.25 7.19
C ILE A 329 -10.86 12.39 7.28
N TRP A 330 -9.81 12.94 7.88
CA TRP A 330 -8.52 12.26 7.99
C TRP A 330 -8.33 11.70 9.40
N VAL A 331 -8.24 10.38 9.50
CA VAL A 331 -8.08 9.66 10.75
C VAL A 331 -7.11 8.50 10.56
N ASP A 332 -6.25 8.30 11.55
CA ASP A 332 -5.31 7.18 11.58
C ASP A 332 -5.91 5.99 12.35
N THR A 333 -5.43 4.78 12.04
CA THR A 333 -5.99 3.54 12.62
C THR A 333 -5.82 3.49 14.13
N TYR A 334 -4.76 4.10 14.66
CA TYR A 334 -4.56 4.21 16.11
C TYR A 334 -5.67 5.02 16.79
N SER A 335 -6.02 6.19 16.23
CA SER A 335 -7.07 7.04 16.78
C SER A 335 -8.43 6.33 16.74
N LEU A 336 -8.77 5.72 15.60
CA LEU A 336 -10.01 4.93 15.49
C LEU A 336 -10.08 3.80 16.51
N ARG A 337 -8.96 3.09 16.74
CA ARG A 337 -8.93 2.03 17.76
C ARG A 337 -9.24 2.61 19.13
N LYS A 338 -8.57 3.70 19.53
CA LYS A 338 -8.76 4.33 20.84
C LYS A 338 -10.22 4.73 21.05
N GLU A 339 -10.84 5.35 20.04
CA GLU A 339 -12.25 5.72 20.10
C GLU A 339 -13.15 4.49 20.27
N LEU A 340 -12.91 3.42 19.51
CA LEU A 340 -13.72 2.19 19.65
C LEU A 340 -13.53 1.51 21.02
N GLU A 341 -12.31 1.49 21.56
CA GLU A 341 -12.00 0.97 22.90
C GLU A 341 -12.70 1.79 24.00
N GLU A 342 -12.72 3.11 23.86
CA GLU A 342 -13.43 4.00 24.79
C GLU A 342 -14.95 3.78 24.73
N ARG A 343 -15.50 3.63 23.52
CA ARG A 343 -16.95 3.41 23.29
C ARG A 343 -17.41 2.00 23.62
N ALA A 344 -16.52 1.01 23.64
CA ALA A 344 -16.87 -0.31 24.11
C ALA A 344 -17.43 -0.27 25.55
N ASN A 345 -17.08 0.72 26.38
CA ASN A 345 -17.65 0.85 27.73
C ASN A 345 -19.04 1.52 27.76
N ASP A 346 -19.53 2.04 26.64
CA ASP A 346 -20.87 2.61 26.51
C ASP A 346 -21.90 1.50 26.26
N SER A 347 -22.93 1.43 27.10
CA SER A 347 -24.04 0.48 26.98
C SER A 347 -24.81 0.62 25.66
N ASN A 348 -24.78 1.80 25.05
CA ASN A 348 -25.49 2.08 23.79
C ASN A 348 -24.67 1.72 22.54
N PHE A 349 -23.40 1.34 22.70
CA PHE A 349 -22.55 0.97 21.58
C PHE A 349 -22.58 -0.55 21.37
N THR A 350 -22.97 -0.96 20.16
CA THR A 350 -23.23 -2.37 19.79
C THR A 350 -21.94 -3.18 19.59
N TYR A 351 -20.78 -2.54 19.63
CA TYR A 351 -19.49 -3.16 19.29
C TYR A 351 -18.52 -3.17 20.47
N ASP A 352 -17.81 -4.28 20.61
CA ASP A 352 -16.71 -4.46 21.55
C ASP A 352 -15.39 -4.65 20.77
N VAL A 353 -14.27 -4.30 21.40
CA VAL A 353 -12.93 -4.35 20.81
C VAL A 353 -12.03 -5.23 21.65
N ARG A 354 -11.56 -6.32 21.04
CA ARG A 354 -10.46 -7.11 21.59
C ARG A 354 -9.17 -6.73 20.89
N PHE A 355 -8.21 -6.19 21.63
CA PHE A 355 -6.90 -5.86 21.10
C PHE A 355 -5.82 -6.87 21.54
N SER A 356 -4.93 -7.23 20.61
CA SER A 356 -3.71 -7.99 20.85
C SER A 356 -2.56 -7.41 20.02
N TYR A 357 -1.32 -7.63 20.46
CA TYR A 357 -0.11 -7.29 19.70
C TYR A 357 -0.04 -7.99 18.34
N ARG A 358 -0.72 -9.13 18.22
CA ARG A 358 -0.80 -9.91 17.00
C ARG A 358 -2.10 -9.55 16.28
N GLU A 359 -1.98 -9.17 15.02
CA GLU A 359 -3.12 -8.71 14.22
C GLU A 359 -4.19 -9.80 14.06
N ASN A 360 -3.81 -11.07 13.98
CA ASN A 360 -4.73 -12.21 13.95
C ASN A 360 -5.41 -12.51 15.29
N GLU A 361 -5.08 -11.81 16.36
CA GLU A 361 -5.70 -11.94 17.68
C GLU A 361 -6.49 -10.68 18.07
N SER A 362 -6.58 -9.68 17.17
CA SER A 362 -7.36 -8.46 17.36
C SER A 362 -8.67 -8.50 16.59
N TYR A 363 -9.79 -8.23 17.28
CA TYR A 363 -11.13 -8.39 16.75
C TYR A 363 -12.06 -7.23 17.13
N LEU A 364 -12.98 -6.94 16.21
CA LEU A 364 -14.21 -6.21 16.48
C LEU A 364 -15.32 -7.24 16.68
N ILE A 365 -16.10 -7.14 17.75
CA ILE A 365 -17.12 -8.11 18.15
C ILE A 365 -18.47 -7.39 18.22
N VAL A 366 -19.52 -7.96 17.63
CA VAL A 366 -20.89 -7.44 17.80
C VAL A 366 -21.48 -8.02 19.08
N ARG A 367 -22.05 -7.17 19.94
CA ARG A 367 -22.72 -7.61 21.16
C ARG A 367 -24.03 -8.32 20.80
N PRO A 368 -24.38 -9.41 21.48
CA PRO A 368 -25.73 -9.94 21.44
C PRO A 368 -26.69 -8.84 21.89
N ALA A 369 -27.80 -8.69 21.15
CA ALA A 369 -28.89 -7.79 21.52
C ALA A 369 -29.59 -8.26 22.80
#